data_AF-A0A5J4TK79-F1
#
_entry.id   AF-A0A5J4TK79-F1
#
_cell.length_a   1.000
_cell.length_b   1.000
_cell.length_c   1.000
_cell.angle_alpha   90.00
_cell.angle_beta   90.00
_cell.angle_gamma   90.00
#
_symmetry.space_group_name_H-M   'P 1'
#
loop_
_entity.id
_entity.type
_entity.pdbx_description
1 polymer ?
#
loop_
_entity_poly.entity_id
_entity_poly.type
_entity_poly.pdbx_seq_one_letter_code
_entity_poly.pdbx_strand_id
1 'polypeptide(L)'
;MFFDFPKNQSLYAITASAPNESSFAEFCGLAKYGGTCLSNQFAQSWMKQSDDGDLQKITIKEQFENSKKKVKGSHVQQYGDPSLITMRLSEFQSFHKSIGEIPDEMFDILDRLMDREQRRNSDVESGISVPQPDVHLMYMKQRSTNEEFET
;
A
#
# COMPACT_ATOMS: atom_id res chain seq x y z
N MET A 1 18.78 -1.71 2.59
CA MET A 1 18.49 -2.35 3.89
C MET A 1 18.86 -3.83 3.91
N PHE A 2 18.44 -4.67 2.94
CA PHE A 2 18.56 -6.14 3.03
C PHE A 2 19.46 -6.80 1.96
N PHE A 3 20.36 -6.04 1.31
CA PHE A 3 21.12 -6.51 0.14
C PHE A 3 21.90 -7.82 0.37
N ASP A 4 22.54 -7.96 1.54
CA ASP A 4 23.29 -9.16 1.94
C ASP A 4 22.60 -9.95 3.06
N PHE A 5 21.26 -9.91 3.11
CA PHE A 5 20.54 -10.61 4.17
C PHE A 5 20.57 -12.14 3.97
N PRO A 6 20.84 -12.95 5.02
CA PRO A 6 20.89 -14.40 4.91
C PRO A 6 19.56 -15.03 4.44
N LYS A 7 19.64 -16.09 3.62
CA LYS A 7 18.45 -16.77 3.06
C LYS A 7 17.93 -17.94 3.89
N ASN A 8 18.57 -18.27 5.00
CA ASN A 8 18.27 -19.44 5.84
C ASN A 8 17.76 -19.03 7.23
N GLN A 9 17.23 -17.82 7.35
CA GLN A 9 16.57 -17.31 8.56
C GLN A 9 15.09 -17.19 8.24
N SER A 10 14.20 -17.52 9.19
CA SER A 10 12.74 -17.41 9.04
C SER A 10 12.26 -15.95 8.98
N LEU A 11 12.80 -15.19 8.05
CA LEU A 11 12.52 -13.80 7.76
C LEU A 11 12.45 -13.62 6.25
N TYR A 12 11.41 -12.94 5.81
CA TYR A 12 11.22 -12.55 4.42
C TYR A 12 10.81 -11.08 4.38
N ALA A 13 11.39 -10.31 3.46
CA ALA A 13 11.18 -8.88 3.35
C ALA A 13 10.88 -8.47 1.91
N ILE A 14 9.93 -7.54 1.75
CA ILE A 14 9.64 -6.86 0.50
C ILE A 14 9.95 -5.37 0.68
N THR A 15 10.67 -4.76 -0.23
CA THR A 15 10.97 -3.32 -0.19
C THR A 15 10.33 -2.58 -1.36
N ALA A 16 9.92 -1.34 -1.11
CA ALA A 16 9.27 -0.49 -2.11
C ALA A 16 10.15 -0.19 -3.34
N SER A 17 11.47 -0.09 -3.13
CA SER A 17 12.44 0.32 -4.14
C SER A 17 13.73 -0.51 -4.10
N ALA A 18 14.51 -0.40 -5.17
CA ALA A 18 15.88 -0.86 -5.24
C ALA A 18 16.84 0.01 -4.39
N PRO A 19 18.06 -0.47 -4.08
CA PRO A 19 18.98 0.24 -3.20
C PRO A 19 19.42 1.63 -3.66
N ASN A 20 19.33 1.93 -4.96
CA ASN A 20 19.86 3.13 -5.60
C ASN A 20 18.78 4.06 -6.17
N GLU A 21 17.53 3.91 -5.74
CA GLU A 21 16.41 4.75 -6.20
C GLU A 21 15.46 5.10 -5.05
N SER A 22 14.70 6.18 -5.22
CA SER A 22 13.64 6.58 -4.29
C SER A 22 12.35 5.81 -4.55
N SER A 23 11.53 5.64 -3.50
CA SER A 23 10.13 5.28 -3.68
C SER A 23 9.27 6.50 -4.05
N PHE A 24 7.99 6.29 -4.35
CA PHE A 24 7.09 7.30 -4.90
C PHE A 24 5.86 7.51 -4.01
N ALA A 25 5.59 8.76 -3.66
CA ALA A 25 4.35 9.18 -3.03
C ALA A 25 3.19 9.14 -4.05
N GLU A 26 1.97 8.92 -3.58
CA GLU A 26 0.78 8.74 -4.39
C GLU A 26 -0.39 9.55 -3.80
N PHE A 27 -1.35 9.92 -4.66
CA PHE A 27 -2.50 10.77 -4.32
C PHE A 27 -2.07 12.14 -3.76
N CYS A 28 -1.12 12.79 -4.44
CA CYS A 28 -0.63 14.11 -4.07
C CYS A 28 -1.41 15.24 -4.75
N GLY A 29 -1.36 16.44 -4.16
CA GLY A 29 -1.83 17.68 -4.79
C GLY A 29 -3.33 17.91 -4.73
N LEU A 30 -4.08 17.08 -4.04
CA LEU A 30 -5.54 17.20 -3.91
C LEU A 30 -5.91 18.35 -2.98
N ALA A 31 -6.62 19.36 -3.51
CA ALA A 31 -6.98 20.58 -2.77
C ALA A 31 -7.81 20.29 -1.52
N LYS A 32 -8.76 19.33 -1.61
CA LYS A 32 -9.58 18.86 -0.49
C LYS A 32 -8.77 18.34 0.70
N TYR A 33 -7.55 17.86 0.44
CA TYR A 33 -6.63 17.33 1.45
C TYR A 33 -5.45 18.27 1.71
N GLY A 34 -5.60 19.57 1.41
CA GLY A 34 -4.58 20.58 1.65
C GLY A 34 -3.33 20.43 0.78
N GLY A 35 -3.44 19.76 -0.37
CA GLY A 35 -2.33 19.57 -1.32
C GLY A 35 -1.27 18.55 -0.87
N THR A 36 -1.48 17.83 0.23
CA THR A 36 -0.55 16.78 0.67
C THR A 36 -0.67 15.50 -0.17
N CYS A 37 0.22 14.54 0.07
CA CYS A 37 0.13 13.17 -0.44
C CYS A 37 -0.53 12.27 0.61
N LEU A 38 -1.45 11.38 0.18
CA LEU A 38 -2.18 10.49 1.10
C LEU A 38 -1.59 9.09 1.21
N SER A 39 -0.72 8.69 0.28
CA SER A 39 -0.12 7.35 0.27
C SER A 39 1.24 7.33 -0.44
N ASN A 40 1.77 6.14 -0.65
CA ASN A 40 2.88 5.86 -1.57
C ASN A 40 2.51 4.65 -2.44
N GLN A 41 3.11 4.55 -3.64
CA GLN A 41 2.74 3.52 -4.62
C GLN A 41 2.82 2.10 -4.08
N PHE A 42 3.86 1.81 -3.30
CA PHE A 42 4.07 0.48 -2.74
C PHE A 42 3.02 0.14 -1.69
N ALA A 43 2.82 1.03 -0.72
CA ALA A 43 1.80 0.87 0.32
C ALA A 43 0.41 0.74 -0.27
N GLN A 44 0.05 1.66 -1.18
CA GLN A 44 -1.23 1.62 -1.89
C GLN A 44 -1.44 0.27 -2.58
N SER A 45 -0.40 -0.27 -3.22
CA SER A 45 -0.54 -1.53 -3.95
C SER A 45 -0.76 -2.73 -3.06
N TRP A 46 0.02 -2.90 -1.98
CA TRP A 46 -0.09 -4.11 -1.15
C TRP A 46 -1.32 -4.03 -0.24
N MET A 47 -1.61 -2.86 0.35
CA MET A 47 -2.78 -2.67 1.21
C MET A 47 -4.07 -2.84 0.43
N LYS A 48 -4.17 -2.28 -0.79
CA LYS A 48 -5.37 -2.46 -1.61
C LYS A 48 -5.64 -3.93 -1.96
N GLN A 49 -4.60 -4.73 -2.20
CA GLN A 49 -4.79 -6.16 -2.44
C GLN A 49 -5.20 -6.91 -1.18
N SER A 50 -4.71 -6.49 -0.01
CA SER A 50 -5.13 -7.06 1.26
C SER A 50 -6.57 -6.69 1.62
N ASP A 51 -6.98 -5.46 1.35
CA ASP A 51 -8.35 -4.98 1.59
C ASP A 51 -9.38 -5.62 0.64
N ASP A 52 -9.06 -5.70 -0.65
CA ASP A 52 -9.99 -6.23 -1.67
C ASP A 52 -9.97 -7.78 -1.73
N GLY A 53 -8.98 -8.43 -1.13
CA GLY A 53 -8.62 -9.83 -1.39
C GLY A 53 -8.81 -10.76 -0.19
N ASP A 54 -9.12 -12.03 -0.48
CA ASP A 54 -9.19 -13.07 0.55
C ASP A 54 -7.76 -13.48 0.99
N LEU A 55 -7.33 -13.00 2.17
CA LEU A 55 -6.00 -13.25 2.72
C LEU A 55 -5.69 -14.74 2.96
N GLN A 56 -6.70 -15.60 3.10
CA GLN A 56 -6.51 -17.05 3.20
C GLN A 56 -6.12 -17.65 1.84
N LYS A 57 -6.50 -16.99 0.75
CA LYS A 57 -6.24 -17.44 -0.61
C LYS A 57 -4.96 -16.88 -1.21
N ILE A 58 -4.54 -15.70 -0.79
CA ILE A 58 -3.39 -14.99 -1.35
C ILE A 58 -2.10 -15.41 -0.62
N THR A 59 -1.06 -15.72 -1.40
CA THR A 59 0.29 -16.01 -0.91
C THR A 59 1.16 -14.76 -0.86
N ILE A 60 2.24 -14.80 -0.07
CA ILE A 60 3.26 -13.74 -0.06
C ILE A 60 3.83 -13.49 -1.47
N LYS A 61 4.07 -14.57 -2.24
CA LYS A 61 4.54 -14.47 -3.63
C LYS A 61 3.57 -13.67 -4.51
N GLU A 62 2.27 -13.95 -4.41
CA GLU A 62 1.25 -13.24 -5.19
C GLU A 62 1.15 -11.77 -4.79
N GLN A 63 1.33 -11.45 -3.50
CA GLN A 63 1.39 -10.06 -3.06
C GLN A 63 2.61 -9.33 -3.63
N PHE A 64 3.80 -9.96 -3.57
CA PHE A 64 5.01 -9.42 -4.17
C PHE A 64 4.86 -9.15 -5.67
N GLU A 65 4.37 -10.12 -6.45
CA GLU A 65 4.21 -9.97 -7.89
C GLU A 65 3.15 -8.92 -8.25
N ASN A 66 2.07 -8.81 -7.47
CA ASN A 66 1.08 -7.74 -7.64
C ASN A 66 1.70 -6.37 -7.36
N SER A 67 2.41 -6.20 -6.25
CA SER A 67 3.13 -4.96 -5.93
C SER A 67 4.15 -4.59 -7.01
N LYS A 68 4.95 -5.54 -7.46
CA LYS A 68 5.94 -5.36 -8.53
C LYS A 68 5.28 -4.95 -9.85
N LYS A 69 4.08 -5.45 -10.15
CA LYS A 69 3.32 -5.08 -11.35
C LYS A 69 2.70 -3.69 -11.24
N LYS A 70 2.20 -3.29 -10.07
CA LYS A 70 1.43 -2.06 -9.85
C LYS A 70 2.30 -0.84 -9.57
N VAL A 71 3.39 -0.99 -8.84
CA VAL A 71 4.35 0.10 -8.59
C VAL A 71 5.10 0.40 -9.88
N LYS A 72 5.10 1.67 -10.31
CA LYS A 72 5.70 2.11 -11.58
C LYS A 72 6.90 3.02 -11.42
N GLY A 73 6.95 3.80 -10.34
CA GLY A 73 8.03 4.75 -10.10
C GLY A 73 9.31 4.10 -9.56
N SER A 74 9.24 2.87 -9.04
CA SER A 74 10.39 2.17 -8.47
C SER A 74 10.29 0.65 -8.66
N HIS A 75 11.36 -0.06 -8.33
CA HIS A 75 11.53 -1.49 -8.50
C HIS A 75 11.39 -2.20 -7.16
N VAL A 76 10.21 -2.75 -6.89
CA VAL A 76 9.94 -3.57 -5.71
C VAL A 76 10.91 -4.75 -5.65
N GLN A 77 11.58 -4.92 -4.51
CA GLN A 77 12.55 -6.01 -4.28
C GLN A 77 12.05 -6.98 -3.21
N GLN A 78 12.58 -8.20 -3.22
CA GLN A 78 12.36 -9.22 -2.20
C GLN A 78 13.70 -9.75 -1.67
N TYR A 79 13.75 -10.07 -0.38
CA TYR A 79 14.94 -10.54 0.32
C TYR A 79 14.58 -11.59 1.38
N GLY A 80 15.59 -12.34 1.85
CA GLY A 80 15.42 -13.35 2.90
C GLY A 80 15.11 -14.74 2.38
N ASP A 81 14.40 -15.51 3.20
CA ASP A 81 14.15 -16.93 2.96
C ASP A 81 13.02 -17.15 1.94
N PRO A 82 13.30 -17.72 0.76
CA PRO A 82 12.31 -17.96 -0.26
C PRO A 82 11.31 -19.07 0.11
N SER A 83 11.57 -19.89 1.15
CA SER A 83 10.62 -20.91 1.61
C SER A 83 9.32 -20.32 2.15
N LEU A 84 9.37 -19.06 2.63
CA LEU A 84 8.21 -18.37 3.20
C LEU A 84 7.24 -17.86 2.13
N ILE A 85 7.66 -17.73 0.86
CA ILE A 85 6.83 -17.09 -0.18
C ILE A 85 5.53 -17.85 -0.49
N THR A 86 5.45 -19.14 -0.14
CA THR A 86 4.27 -19.99 -0.31
C THR A 86 3.26 -19.87 0.82
N MET A 87 3.62 -19.24 1.94
CA MET A 87 2.71 -19.01 3.06
C MET A 87 1.59 -18.04 2.66
N ARG A 88 0.44 -18.18 3.32
CA ARG A 88 -0.73 -17.32 3.08
C ARG A 88 -0.58 -16.00 3.82
N LEU A 89 -1.13 -14.93 3.25
CA LEU A 89 -1.11 -13.61 3.90
C LEU A 89 -1.85 -13.63 5.23
N SER A 90 -2.88 -14.48 5.38
CA SER A 90 -3.61 -14.64 6.64
C SER A 90 -2.74 -15.04 7.82
N GLU A 91 -1.61 -15.70 7.60
CA GLU A 91 -0.68 -16.06 8.68
C GLU A 91 0.04 -14.85 9.27
N PHE A 92 0.05 -13.70 8.57
CA PHE A 92 0.76 -12.49 8.96
C PHE A 92 -0.13 -11.26 9.12
N GLN A 93 -1.21 -11.18 8.34
CA GLN A 93 -2.08 -10.00 8.22
C GLN A 93 -3.49 -10.27 8.78
N SER A 94 -3.70 -11.42 9.43
CA SER A 94 -4.96 -11.74 10.09
C SER A 94 -4.71 -12.21 11.51
N PHE A 95 -5.73 -12.15 12.35
CA PHE A 95 -5.66 -12.70 13.70
C PHE A 95 -5.77 -14.23 13.62
N HIS A 96 -4.84 -14.91 14.30
CA HIS A 96 -5.02 -16.34 14.57
C HIS A 96 -6.28 -16.50 15.44
N LYS A 97 -7.26 -17.28 14.96
CA LYS A 97 -8.59 -17.40 15.56
C LYS A 97 -8.49 -17.91 17.00
N SER A 98 -8.52 -17.01 17.99
CA SER A 98 -8.68 -17.36 19.40
C SER A 98 -9.46 -16.29 20.17
N ILE A 99 -10.67 -15.97 19.71
CA ILE A 99 -11.78 -15.42 20.52
C ILE A 99 -13.06 -15.83 19.78
N GLY A 100 -14.07 -16.25 20.54
CA GLY A 100 -15.32 -16.88 20.09
C GLY A 100 -15.92 -16.30 18.81
N GLU A 101 -16.34 -17.21 17.94
CA GLU A 101 -16.75 -16.96 16.56
C GLU A 101 -17.91 -15.97 16.49
N ILE A 102 -17.67 -14.80 15.91
CA ILE A 102 -18.76 -14.06 15.27
C ILE A 102 -19.24 -14.95 14.12
N PRO A 103 -20.54 -15.27 14.02
CA PRO A 103 -21.06 -16.10 12.92
C PRO A 103 -20.67 -15.50 11.57
N ASP A 104 -20.28 -16.35 10.62
CA ASP A 104 -19.82 -15.93 9.28
C ASP A 104 -20.81 -14.94 8.62
N GLU A 105 -22.12 -15.15 8.84
CA GLU A 105 -23.19 -14.25 8.36
C GLU A 105 -23.05 -12.80 8.87
N MET A 106 -22.63 -12.61 10.12
CA MET A 106 -22.50 -11.28 10.71
C MET A 106 -21.21 -10.59 10.26
N PHE A 107 -20.13 -11.35 10.02
CA PHE A 107 -18.95 -10.85 9.32
C PHE A 107 -19.30 -10.39 7.90
N ASP A 108 -20.07 -11.19 7.16
CA ASP A 108 -20.53 -10.88 5.80
C ASP A 108 -21.36 -9.58 5.76
N ILE A 109 -22.21 -9.36 6.77
CA ILE A 109 -22.98 -8.12 6.89
C ILE A 109 -22.07 -6.92 7.20
N LEU A 110 -21.17 -7.05 8.16
CA LEU A 110 -20.21 -6.00 8.53
C LEU A 110 -19.35 -5.59 7.34
N ASP A 111 -18.83 -6.58 6.62
CA ASP A 111 -18.02 -6.38 5.42
C ASP A 111 -18.81 -5.59 4.37
N ARG A 112 -20.02 -6.05 4.00
CA ARG A 112 -20.89 -5.36 3.03
C ARG A 112 -21.25 -3.93 3.43
N LEU A 113 -21.39 -3.64 4.73
CA LEU A 113 -21.70 -2.31 5.22
C LEU A 113 -20.51 -1.36 5.06
N MET A 114 -19.30 -1.80 5.42
CA MET A 114 -18.08 -1.03 5.21
C MET A 114 -17.82 -0.80 3.72
N ASP A 115 -18.04 -1.83 2.91
CA ASP A 115 -17.87 -1.81 1.46
C ASP A 115 -18.83 -0.82 0.74
N ARG A 116 -20.05 -0.65 1.28
CA ARG A 116 -21.04 0.32 0.80
C ARG A 116 -20.70 1.76 1.20
N GLU A 117 -20.12 1.98 2.37
CA GLU A 117 -19.59 3.28 2.77
C GLU A 117 -18.46 3.71 1.82
N GLN A 118 -17.52 2.80 1.58
CA GLN A 118 -16.37 3.03 0.70
C GLN A 118 -16.80 3.36 -0.74
N ARG A 119 -17.76 2.61 -1.31
CA ARG A 119 -18.29 2.86 -2.66
C ARG A 119 -19.10 4.15 -2.77
N ARG A 120 -19.83 4.56 -1.73
CA ARG A 120 -20.56 5.85 -1.72
C ARG A 120 -19.60 7.05 -1.76
N ASN A 121 -18.34 6.88 -1.38
CA ASN A 121 -17.32 7.92 -1.35
C ASN A 121 -16.37 7.87 -2.57
N SER A 122 -16.72 7.13 -3.62
CA SER A 122 -15.82 6.73 -4.71
C SER A 122 -15.55 7.77 -5.81
N ASP A 123 -15.65 9.05 -5.50
CA ASP A 123 -14.96 10.05 -6.31
C ASP A 123 -13.45 9.86 -6.06
N VAL A 124 -12.85 8.91 -6.78
CA VAL A 124 -11.41 8.66 -6.77
C VAL A 124 -10.77 9.85 -7.48
N GLU A 125 -10.52 10.92 -6.73
CA GLU A 125 -9.67 12.00 -7.18
C GLU A 125 -8.29 11.42 -7.45
N SER A 126 -7.91 11.33 -8.73
CA SER A 126 -6.57 10.91 -9.11
C SER A 126 -5.61 12.06 -8.86
N GLY A 127 -5.09 12.13 -7.63
CA GLY A 127 -3.92 12.93 -7.33
C GLY A 127 -2.70 12.47 -8.14
N ILE A 128 -1.62 13.22 -8.09
CA ILE A 128 -0.39 12.89 -8.84
C ILE A 128 0.52 11.96 -8.03
N SER A 129 1.42 11.29 -8.74
CA SER A 129 2.54 10.54 -8.15
C SER A 129 3.80 11.40 -8.19
N VAL A 130 4.58 11.40 -7.10
CA VAL A 130 5.77 12.25 -6.94
C VAL A 130 6.90 11.44 -6.32
N PRO A 131 8.15 11.51 -6.82
CA PRO A 131 9.30 10.93 -6.12
C PRO A 131 9.35 11.44 -4.69
N GLN A 132 9.59 10.57 -3.71
CA GLN A 132 9.56 10.97 -2.29
C GLN A 132 10.44 12.19 -1.94
N PRO A 133 11.67 12.35 -2.49
CA PRO A 133 12.48 13.54 -2.24
C PRO A 133 11.85 14.86 -2.71
N ASP A 134 10.96 14.81 -3.69
CA ASP A 134 10.38 16.00 -4.34
C ASP A 134 9.05 16.43 -3.71
N VAL A 135 8.47 15.65 -2.80
CA VAL A 135 7.17 15.92 -2.17
C VAL A 135 7.15 17.29 -1.48
N HIS A 136 8.23 17.63 -0.78
CA HIS A 136 8.32 18.92 -0.09
C HIS A 136 8.35 20.11 -1.07
N LEU A 137 9.11 19.98 -2.16
CA LEU A 137 9.19 20.99 -3.20
C LEU A 137 7.85 21.15 -3.94
N MET A 138 7.16 20.03 -4.22
CA MET A 138 5.82 20.02 -4.80
C MET A 138 4.84 20.79 -3.92
N TYR A 139 4.86 20.53 -2.61
CA TYR A 139 4.02 21.21 -1.64
C TYR A 139 4.27 22.73 -1.57
N MET A 140 5.55 23.14 -1.53
CA MET A 140 5.92 24.55 -1.52
C MET A 140 5.46 25.29 -2.79
N LYS A 141 5.66 24.68 -3.96
CA LYS A 141 5.22 25.25 -5.25
C LYS A 141 3.71 25.44 -5.30
N GLN A 142 2.95 24.46 -4.81
CA GLN A 142 1.49 24.54 -4.79
C GLN A 142 1.00 25.68 -3.86
N ARG A 143 1.67 25.88 -2.72
CA ARG A 143 1.34 26.98 -1.81
C ARG A 143 1.65 28.34 -2.41
N SER A 144 2.83 28.52 -3.00
CA SER A 144 3.19 29.79 -3.64
C SER A 144 2.24 30.17 -4.77
N THR A 145 1.80 29.20 -5.58
CA THR A 145 0.85 29.49 -6.67
C THR A 145 -0.55 29.83 -6.17
N ASN A 146 -0.99 29.30 -5.03
CA ASN A 146 -2.31 29.61 -4.49
C ASN A 146 -2.35 30.99 -3.83
N GLU A 147 -1.25 31.45 -3.23
CA GLU A 147 -1.13 32.79 -2.64
C GLU A 147 -1.18 33.91 -3.70
N GLU A 148 -0.80 33.64 -4.95
CA GLU A 148 -0.80 34.63 -6.05
C GLU A 148 -2.18 34.94 -6.65
N PHE A 149 -3.24 34.18 -6.32
CA PHE A 149 -4.59 34.36 -6.88
C PHE A 149 -5.64 34.90 -5.88
N GLU A 150 -5.23 35.22 -4.64
CA GLU A 150 -6.11 35.79 -3.61
C GLU A 150 -6.00 37.34 -3.46
N THR A 151 -5.38 38.03 -4.42
CA THR A 151 -5.33 39.52 -4.49
C THR A 151 -6.07 40.08 -5.68
#